data_AF-A0AAP5JWY9-F1
#
_entry.id   AF-A0AAP5JWY9-F1
#
_cell.length_a   1.000
_cell.length_b   1.000
_cell.length_c   1.000
_cell.angle_alpha   90.00
_cell.angle_beta   90.00
_cell.angle_gamma   90.00
#
_symmetry.space_group_name_H-M   'P 1'
#
loop_
_entity.id
_entity.type
_entity.pdbx_description
1 polymer ?
#
loop_
_entity_poly.entity_id
_entity_poly.type
_entity_poly.pdbx_seq_one_letter_code
_entity_poly.pdbx_strand_id
1 'polypeptide(L)'
;MKRVCGIVSIILVLTLLSACGSKEASTDASKKPVPTATPKPSLEPTPKPTTTPAPTPKSTPNPVEQAKREIESKTREFIKKYEETSIKEISVNEHMGTEKPDDYIVLAHLSFDRMNTAGTAKGMLDMYGSDLAANLAKAENVTEVTVFWEVPYLKKGNNIAKANYQSKGDKMYLEDSWYDPGVFN
;
A
#
# COMPACT_ATOMS: atom_id res chain seq x y z
N MET A 1 28.06 -8.91 -43.96
CA MET A 1 26.81 -9.46 -44.52
C MET A 1 25.67 -9.10 -43.58
N LYS A 2 24.67 -8.39 -44.10
CA LYS A 2 23.58 -7.74 -43.37
C LYS A 2 22.46 -8.75 -43.08
N ARG A 3 21.87 -8.72 -41.88
CA ARG A 3 20.51 -9.22 -41.64
C ARG A 3 19.74 -8.12 -40.91
N VAL A 4 18.93 -7.41 -41.70
CA VAL A 4 17.97 -6.39 -41.28
C VAL A 4 16.59 -6.99 -41.56
N CYS A 5 15.80 -7.22 -40.52
CA CYS A 5 14.36 -7.51 -40.57
C CYS A 5 13.81 -6.94 -39.27
N GLY A 6 12.87 -6.02 -39.19
CA GLY A 6 12.04 -5.31 -40.15
C GLY A 6 11.04 -4.56 -39.28
N ILE A 7 11.21 -3.24 -39.15
CA ILE A 7 10.33 -2.36 -38.38
C ILE A 7 9.09 -2.11 -39.24
N VAL A 8 7.91 -2.50 -38.75
CA VAL A 8 6.64 -2.05 -39.33
C VAL A 8 5.92 -1.22 -38.27
N SER A 9 6.16 0.08 -38.35
CA SER A 9 5.39 1.12 -37.69
C SER A 9 4.02 1.24 -38.36
N ILE A 10 2.94 1.11 -37.60
CA ILE A 10 1.61 1.60 -37.99
C ILE A 10 1.20 2.66 -36.96
N ILE A 11 1.24 3.92 -37.43
CA ILE A 11 0.65 5.11 -36.79
C ILE A 11 -0.36 5.65 -37.79
N LEU A 12 -1.64 5.69 -37.43
CA LEU A 12 -2.67 6.59 -38.01
C LEU A 12 -4.00 6.37 -37.25
N VAL A 13 -4.85 7.31 -36.81
CA VAL A 13 -4.90 8.77 -36.59
C VAL A 13 -6.19 9.01 -35.76
N LEU A 14 -6.21 10.12 -35.00
CA LEU A 14 -7.31 10.95 -34.47
C LEU A 14 -8.75 10.65 -34.97
N THR A 15 -9.87 10.91 -34.29
CA THR A 15 -10.30 11.72 -33.12
C THR A 15 -11.80 11.42 -32.95
N LEU A 16 -12.39 11.69 -31.79
CA LEU A 16 -13.62 12.51 -31.69
C LEU A 16 -13.86 12.89 -30.22
N LEU A 17 -13.52 14.14 -29.91
CA LEU A 17 -14.02 14.87 -28.75
C LEU A 17 -15.51 15.14 -28.97
N SER A 18 -16.36 14.77 -28.01
CA SER A 18 -17.69 15.36 -27.87
C SER A 18 -17.72 16.13 -26.57
N ALA A 19 -17.52 17.44 -26.73
CA ALA A 19 -17.91 18.44 -25.78
C ALA A 19 -19.44 18.49 -25.68
N CYS A 20 -19.97 18.64 -24.47
CA CYS A 20 -21.17 19.44 -24.28
C CYS A 20 -21.08 20.10 -22.91
N GLY A 21 -20.93 21.43 -22.94
CA GLY A 21 -21.01 22.29 -21.78
C GLY A 21 -22.42 22.82 -21.56
N SER A 22 -22.65 23.33 -20.36
CA SER A 22 -23.64 24.36 -20.01
C SER A 22 -23.17 24.94 -18.66
N LYS A 23 -22.47 26.09 -18.66
CA LYS A 23 -23.00 27.46 -18.43
C LYS A 23 -23.66 27.63 -17.05
N GLU A 24 -22.99 28.38 -16.16
CA GLU A 24 -23.31 29.76 -15.72
C GLU A 24 -24.45 29.76 -14.67
N ALA A 25 -24.48 30.53 -13.58
CA ALA A 25 -23.62 31.56 -13.03
C ALA A 25 -23.98 31.74 -11.54
N SER A 26 -23.10 32.42 -10.82
CA SER A 26 -23.23 32.86 -9.42
C SER A 26 -24.12 34.12 -9.29
N THR A 27 -24.17 34.67 -8.06
CA THR A 27 -24.81 35.92 -7.56
C THR A 27 -26.33 35.85 -7.35
N ASP A 28 -26.91 36.31 -6.24
CA ASP A 28 -26.75 37.64 -5.64
C ASP A 28 -27.17 37.70 -4.15
N ALA A 29 -26.81 38.80 -3.52
CA ALA A 29 -26.70 39.08 -2.10
C ALA A 29 -27.99 39.53 -1.36
N SER A 30 -27.90 39.39 -0.04
CA SER A 30 -28.30 40.36 1.00
C SER A 30 -29.69 41.00 0.97
N LYS A 31 -30.52 40.63 1.98
CA LYS A 31 -31.47 41.56 2.60
C LYS A 31 -31.40 41.50 4.14
N LYS A 32 -31.39 42.72 4.70
CA LYS A 32 -31.27 43.20 6.09
C LYS A 32 -32.36 42.68 7.04
N PRO A 33 -32.10 42.55 8.36
CA PRO A 33 -33.07 42.04 9.35
C PRO A 33 -34.03 43.11 9.91
N VAL A 34 -35.22 42.66 10.35
CA VAL A 34 -36.29 43.41 11.04
C VAL A 34 -36.47 42.81 12.46
N PRO A 35 -36.72 43.60 13.51
CA PRO A 35 -36.68 43.13 14.90
C PRO A 35 -37.95 42.35 15.27
N THR A 36 -37.79 41.20 15.91
CA THR A 36 -38.89 40.37 16.43
C THR A 36 -38.87 40.38 17.96
N ALA A 37 -40.04 40.55 18.54
CA ALA A 37 -40.31 40.73 19.97
C ALA A 37 -39.83 39.58 20.86
N THR A 38 -39.36 39.94 22.06
CA THR A 38 -38.95 39.05 23.15
C THR A 38 -40.12 38.18 23.63
N PRO A 39 -40.03 36.83 23.56
CA PRO A 39 -40.95 35.96 24.27
C PRO A 39 -40.56 35.78 25.74
N LYS A 40 -41.59 35.72 26.58
CA LYS A 40 -41.60 35.47 28.04
C LYS A 40 -40.95 34.11 28.40
N PRO A 41 -40.22 33.97 29.52
CA PRO A 41 -39.58 32.70 29.89
C PRO A 41 -40.62 31.62 30.16
N SER A 42 -40.54 30.53 29.40
CA SER A 42 -41.23 29.27 29.68
C SER A 42 -40.35 28.43 30.61
N LEU A 43 -40.92 27.92 31.69
CA LEU A 43 -40.21 27.08 32.66
C LEU A 43 -39.70 25.79 31.99
N GLU A 44 -38.43 25.51 32.20
CA GLU A 44 -37.69 24.38 31.64
C GLU A 44 -38.10 23.06 32.35
N PRO A 45 -38.51 22.00 31.63
CA PRO A 45 -38.77 20.70 32.24
C PRO A 45 -37.47 20.03 32.66
N THR A 46 -37.46 19.51 33.88
CA THR A 46 -36.34 18.77 34.50
C THR A 46 -35.88 17.60 33.61
N PRO A 47 -34.57 17.43 33.34
CA PRO A 47 -34.07 16.32 32.53
C PRO A 47 -34.29 14.97 33.23
N LYS A 48 -34.91 14.04 32.52
CA LYS A 48 -35.05 12.63 32.93
C LYS A 48 -33.66 11.97 32.93
N PRO A 49 -33.32 11.11 33.91
CA PRO A 49 -32.02 10.46 33.96
C PRO A 49 -31.78 9.59 32.72
N THR A 50 -30.74 9.93 31.97
CA THR A 50 -30.19 9.13 30.85
C THR A 50 -29.62 7.83 31.41
N THR A 51 -30.17 6.69 31.01
CA THR A 51 -29.59 5.38 31.30
C THR A 51 -28.25 5.25 30.59
N THR A 52 -27.19 5.02 31.37
CA THR A 52 -25.86 4.65 30.86
C THR A 52 -25.98 3.47 29.88
N PRO A 53 -25.46 3.55 28.65
CA PRO A 53 -25.46 2.41 27.74
C PRO A 53 -24.68 1.25 28.37
N ALA A 54 -25.24 0.05 28.29
CA ALA A 54 -24.57 -1.18 28.73
C ALA A 54 -23.21 -1.30 28.03
N PRO A 55 -22.15 -1.78 28.73
CA PRO A 55 -20.85 -1.95 28.10
C PRO A 55 -20.98 -2.93 26.93
N THR A 56 -20.60 -2.46 25.74
CA THR A 56 -20.46 -3.32 24.55
C THR A 56 -19.53 -4.48 24.89
N PRO A 57 -19.92 -5.74 24.66
CA PRO A 57 -19.05 -6.88 24.92
C PRO A 57 -17.74 -6.72 24.15
N LYS A 58 -16.62 -6.80 24.86
CA LYS A 58 -15.28 -6.78 24.27
C LYS A 58 -15.11 -8.03 23.41
N SER A 59 -15.17 -7.87 22.09
CA SER A 59 -14.91 -8.94 21.12
C SER A 59 -13.57 -9.61 21.43
N THR A 60 -13.59 -10.92 21.65
CA THR A 60 -12.37 -11.75 21.62
C THR A 60 -11.74 -11.62 20.22
N PRO A 61 -10.44 -11.33 20.09
CA PRO A 61 -9.79 -11.24 18.78
C PRO A 61 -9.81 -12.59 18.05
N ASN A 62 -10.10 -12.58 16.74
CA ASN A 62 -9.89 -13.74 15.88
C ASN A 62 -8.38 -14.07 15.83
N PRO A 63 -7.95 -15.32 16.16
CA PRO A 63 -6.54 -15.71 16.15
C PRO A 63 -5.82 -15.48 14.82
N VAL A 64 -6.46 -15.76 13.69
CA VAL A 64 -5.88 -15.56 12.35
C VAL A 64 -5.59 -14.08 12.10
N GLU A 65 -6.55 -13.23 12.41
CA GLU A 65 -6.39 -11.78 12.27
C GLU A 65 -5.36 -11.21 13.25
N GLN A 66 -5.18 -11.85 14.40
CA GLN A 66 -4.12 -11.49 15.34
C GLN A 66 -2.74 -11.85 14.76
N ALA A 67 -2.56 -13.07 14.23
CA ALA A 67 -1.31 -13.48 13.61
C ALA A 67 -0.93 -12.57 12.43
N LYS A 68 -1.89 -12.24 11.55
CA LYS A 68 -1.68 -11.28 10.45
C LYS A 68 -1.18 -9.93 10.95
N ARG A 69 -1.81 -9.36 11.99
CA ARG A 69 -1.39 -8.09 12.60
C ARG A 69 0.00 -8.15 13.21
N GLU A 70 0.36 -9.25 13.87
CA GLU A 70 1.69 -9.43 14.47
C GLU A 70 2.79 -9.53 13.40
N ILE A 71 2.54 -10.29 12.34
CA ILE A 71 3.45 -10.40 11.18
C ILE A 71 3.60 -9.04 10.49
N GLU A 72 2.49 -8.34 10.25
CA GLU A 72 2.51 -7.00 9.64
C GLU A 72 3.31 -6.01 10.51
N SER A 73 3.10 -6.01 11.83
CA SER A 73 3.84 -5.14 12.76
C SER A 73 5.34 -5.41 12.71
N LYS A 74 5.75 -6.69 12.78
CA LYS A 74 7.17 -7.08 12.67
C LYS A 74 7.77 -6.67 11.32
N THR A 75 7.03 -6.87 10.23
CA THR A 75 7.44 -6.45 8.87
C THR A 75 7.70 -4.95 8.84
N ARG A 76 6.79 -4.14 9.38
CA ARG A 76 6.96 -2.68 9.50
C ARG A 76 8.18 -2.31 10.36
N GLU A 77 8.41 -3.00 11.47
CA GLU A 77 9.56 -2.77 12.35
C GLU A 77 10.90 -3.06 11.69
N PHE A 78 10.99 -4.10 10.86
CA PHE A 78 12.20 -4.39 10.10
C PHE A 78 12.44 -3.31 9.03
N ILE A 79 11.40 -2.92 8.28
CA ILE A 79 11.53 -1.93 7.21
C ILE A 79 11.89 -0.53 7.75
N LYS A 80 11.47 -0.16 8.98
CA LYS A 80 11.87 1.11 9.62
C LYS A 80 13.39 1.30 9.73
N LYS A 81 14.19 0.22 9.65
CA LYS A 81 15.65 0.26 9.70
C LYS A 81 16.28 0.52 8.32
N TYR A 82 15.49 0.46 7.25
CA TYR A 82 15.97 0.69 5.88
C TYR A 82 15.96 2.19 5.59
N GLU A 83 17.14 2.73 5.32
CA GLU A 83 17.30 4.15 5.01
C GLU A 83 16.63 4.47 3.67
N GLU A 84 16.04 5.68 3.60
CA GLU A 84 15.43 6.19 2.37
C GLU A 84 14.37 5.24 1.77
N THR A 85 13.69 4.48 2.62
CA THR A 85 12.69 3.50 2.23
C THR A 85 11.33 3.86 2.82
N SER A 86 10.33 3.99 1.95
CA SER A 86 8.93 4.23 2.35
C SER A 86 8.08 2.99 2.14
N ILE A 87 7.21 2.69 3.09
CA ILE A 87 6.20 1.63 2.95
C ILE A 87 5.01 2.19 2.19
N LYS A 88 4.68 1.60 1.03
CA LYS A 88 3.44 1.90 0.31
C LYS A 88 2.30 1.05 0.86
N GLU A 89 2.53 -0.25 0.94
CA GLU A 89 1.55 -1.23 1.41
C GLU A 89 2.26 -2.46 1.97
N ILE A 90 1.67 -3.07 3.00
CA ILE A 90 2.02 -4.41 3.44
C ILE A 90 0.72 -5.19 3.55
N SER A 91 0.69 -6.36 2.94
CA SER A 91 -0.42 -7.29 3.04
C SER A 91 0.09 -8.62 3.60
N VAL A 92 -0.66 -9.20 4.54
CA VAL A 92 -0.37 -10.52 5.09
C VAL A 92 -1.57 -11.42 4.82
N ASN A 93 -1.35 -12.47 4.04
CA ASN A 93 -2.39 -13.39 3.60
C ASN A 93 -2.07 -14.81 4.07
N GLU A 94 -3.11 -15.62 4.25
CA GLU A 94 -2.92 -17.07 4.46
C GLU A 94 -2.39 -17.71 3.17
N HIS A 95 -1.46 -18.65 3.31
CA HIS A 95 -0.85 -19.34 2.19
C HIS A 95 -1.74 -20.51 1.73
N MET A 96 -2.67 -20.27 0.79
CA MET A 96 -3.60 -21.30 0.30
C MET A 96 -2.94 -22.44 -0.49
N GLY A 97 -1.65 -22.32 -0.82
CA GLY A 97 -0.87 -23.34 -1.52
C GLY A 97 -0.10 -24.31 -0.63
N THR A 98 -0.22 -24.23 0.70
CA THR A 98 0.41 -25.20 1.62
C THR A 98 -0.66 -26.07 2.30
N GLU A 99 -0.25 -27.27 2.72
CA GLU A 99 -1.12 -28.19 3.46
C GLU A 99 -1.18 -27.86 4.96
N LYS A 100 -0.32 -26.95 5.45
CA LYS A 100 -0.25 -26.60 6.86
C LYS A 100 -1.19 -25.43 7.17
N PRO A 101 -2.07 -25.57 8.18
CA PRO A 101 -2.77 -24.40 8.69
C PRO A 101 -1.76 -23.39 9.24
N ASP A 102 -2.15 -22.13 9.25
CA ASP A 102 -1.38 -21.00 9.80
C ASP A 102 -0.10 -20.62 9.05
N ASP A 103 0.10 -21.04 7.80
CA ASP A 103 1.16 -20.48 6.95
C ASP A 103 0.74 -19.14 6.33
N TYR A 104 1.66 -18.18 6.27
CA TYR A 104 1.40 -16.84 5.78
C TYR A 104 2.37 -16.40 4.68
N ILE A 105 1.83 -15.60 3.76
CA ILE A 105 2.56 -14.87 2.71
C ILE A 105 2.58 -13.39 3.08
N VAL A 106 3.76 -12.77 2.99
CA VAL A 106 3.93 -11.32 3.13
C VAL A 106 4.15 -10.69 1.76
N LEU A 107 3.33 -9.70 1.40
CA LEU A 107 3.51 -8.86 0.22
C LEU A 107 3.89 -7.46 0.69
N ALA A 108 5.11 -7.01 0.39
CA ALA A 108 5.61 -5.70 0.78
C ALA A 108 5.83 -4.82 -0.45
N HIS A 109 5.04 -3.75 -0.57
CA HIS A 109 5.21 -2.72 -1.60
C HIS A 109 5.97 -1.55 -1.01
N LEU A 110 7.19 -1.32 -1.50
CA LEU A 110 8.15 -0.39 -0.95
C LEU A 110 8.59 0.62 -2.01
N SER A 111 9.06 1.78 -1.56
CA SER A 111 9.68 2.81 -2.39
C SER A 111 11.09 3.05 -1.87
N PHE A 112 12.10 3.02 -2.75
CA PHE A 112 13.43 3.52 -2.44
C PHE A 112 13.57 4.94 -2.99
N ASP A 113 13.61 5.91 -2.09
CA ASP A 113 13.43 7.33 -2.40
C ASP A 113 14.76 8.08 -2.59
N ARG A 114 15.90 7.41 -2.33
CA ARG A 114 17.23 7.99 -2.51
C ARG A 114 17.56 8.21 -3.98
N MET A 115 18.06 9.39 -4.30
CA MET A 115 18.66 9.66 -5.61
C MET A 115 19.98 8.90 -5.75
N ASN A 116 20.05 7.96 -6.69
CA ASN A 116 21.20 7.10 -6.93
C ASN A 116 21.21 6.58 -8.37
N THR A 117 22.34 6.00 -8.78
CA THR A 117 22.41 5.26 -10.05
C THR A 117 21.55 3.99 -10.00
N ALA A 118 21.15 3.48 -11.17
CA ALA A 118 20.38 2.23 -11.26
C ALA A 118 21.13 1.04 -10.64
N GLY A 119 22.44 0.92 -10.86
CA GLY A 119 23.25 -0.14 -10.26
C GLY A 119 23.30 -0.08 -8.73
N THR A 120 23.50 1.12 -8.17
CA THR A 120 23.46 1.33 -6.71
C THR A 120 22.07 1.04 -6.14
N ALA A 121 21.00 1.52 -6.78
CA ALA A 121 19.64 1.23 -6.37
C ALA A 121 19.40 -0.28 -6.35
N LYS A 122 19.74 -1.00 -7.43
CA LYS A 122 19.61 -2.45 -7.51
C LYS A 122 20.27 -3.16 -6.33
N GLY A 123 21.52 -2.81 -6.02
CA GLY A 123 22.22 -3.41 -4.88
C GLY A 123 21.50 -3.19 -3.54
N MET A 124 20.94 -1.99 -3.33
CA MET A 124 20.16 -1.68 -2.12
C MET A 124 18.85 -2.46 -2.05
N LEU A 125 18.13 -2.54 -3.17
CA LEU A 125 16.87 -3.30 -3.29
C LEU A 125 17.11 -4.79 -2.96
N ASP A 126 18.19 -5.37 -3.48
CA ASP A 126 18.56 -6.77 -3.27
C ASP A 126 18.93 -7.03 -1.80
N MET A 127 19.69 -6.11 -1.20
CA MET A 127 20.10 -6.19 0.20
C MET A 127 18.90 -6.06 1.16
N TYR A 128 18.05 -5.04 0.97
CA TYR A 128 16.89 -4.82 1.83
C TYR A 128 15.82 -5.91 1.66
N GLY A 129 15.58 -6.38 0.44
CA GLY A 129 14.67 -7.51 0.21
C GLY A 129 15.16 -8.78 0.91
N SER A 130 16.46 -9.07 0.82
CA SER A 130 17.06 -10.25 1.43
C SER A 130 17.08 -10.16 2.96
N ASP A 131 17.40 -8.99 3.53
CA ASP A 131 17.36 -8.77 4.97
C ASP A 131 15.93 -8.91 5.53
N LEU A 132 14.93 -8.38 4.80
CA LEU A 132 13.54 -8.51 5.21
C LEU A 132 13.11 -9.97 5.25
N ALA A 133 13.39 -10.72 4.18
CA ALA A 133 13.08 -12.14 4.12
C ALA A 133 13.82 -12.94 5.21
N ALA A 134 15.10 -12.65 5.45
CA ALA A 134 15.89 -13.31 6.49
C ALA A 134 15.36 -13.03 7.92
N ASN A 135 14.86 -11.82 8.17
CA ASN A 135 14.27 -11.48 9.46
C ASN A 135 12.88 -12.10 9.65
N LEU A 136 12.08 -12.19 8.57
CA LEU A 136 10.79 -12.85 8.60
C LEU A 136 10.88 -14.38 8.64
N ALA A 137 11.97 -14.99 8.16
CA ALA A 137 12.24 -16.42 8.33
C ALA A 137 12.27 -16.86 9.81
N LYS A 138 12.50 -15.92 10.73
CA LYS A 138 12.50 -16.17 12.18
C LYS A 138 11.09 -16.25 12.76
N ALA A 139 10.07 -15.82 12.02
CA ALA A 139 8.68 -16.11 12.34
C ALA A 139 8.35 -17.48 11.76
N GLU A 140 8.01 -18.45 12.63
CA GLU A 140 7.85 -19.87 12.27
C GLU A 140 6.84 -20.13 11.15
N ASN A 141 5.93 -19.19 10.91
CA ASN A 141 4.74 -19.36 10.11
C ASN A 141 4.69 -18.45 8.87
N VAL A 142 5.79 -17.75 8.53
CA VAL A 142 5.90 -17.04 7.25
C VAL A 142 6.62 -17.95 6.27
N THR A 143 5.95 -18.33 5.18
CA THR A 143 6.48 -19.27 4.18
C THR A 143 6.90 -18.60 2.87
N GLU A 144 6.39 -17.39 2.62
CA GLU A 144 6.77 -16.61 1.44
C GLU A 144 6.81 -15.11 1.75
N VAL A 145 7.79 -14.43 1.17
CA VAL A 145 7.91 -12.97 1.20
C VAL A 145 8.11 -12.49 -0.23
N THR A 146 7.23 -11.62 -0.72
CA THR A 146 7.42 -10.92 -1.99
C THR A 146 7.59 -9.43 -1.74
N VAL A 147 8.67 -8.86 -2.27
CA VAL A 147 8.98 -7.44 -2.17
C VAL A 147 8.88 -6.79 -3.54
N PHE A 148 8.07 -5.75 -3.65
CA PHE A 148 7.91 -4.92 -4.84
C PHE A 148 8.52 -3.55 -4.58
N TRP A 149 9.30 -3.06 -5.54
CA TRP A 149 10.04 -1.81 -5.39
C TRP A 149 9.65 -0.77 -6.44
N GLU A 150 9.20 0.39 -5.96
CA GLU A 150 9.28 1.65 -6.70
C GLU A 150 10.65 2.30 -6.46
N VAL A 151 11.20 2.95 -7.48
CA VAL A 151 12.34 3.86 -7.33
C VAL A 151 12.01 5.15 -8.08
N PRO A 152 11.28 6.08 -7.45
CA PRO A 152 10.70 7.24 -8.13
C PRO A 152 11.72 8.12 -8.87
N TYR A 153 12.97 8.12 -8.42
CA TYR A 153 14.07 8.83 -9.08
C TYR A 153 14.42 8.25 -10.46
N LEU A 154 14.32 6.93 -10.62
CA LEU A 154 14.63 6.24 -11.89
C LEU A 154 13.40 6.14 -12.79
N LYS A 155 12.23 5.84 -12.21
CA LYS A 155 10.96 5.74 -12.93
C LYS A 155 9.79 5.97 -11.98
N LYS A 156 8.95 6.97 -12.30
CA LYS A 156 7.82 7.36 -11.45
C LYS A 156 6.64 6.41 -11.59
N GLY A 157 5.99 6.11 -10.47
CA GLY A 157 4.65 5.52 -10.39
C GLY A 157 4.54 4.07 -10.85
N ASN A 158 5.65 3.34 -10.95
CA ASN A 158 5.65 1.93 -11.31
C ASN A 158 6.62 1.15 -10.42
N ASN A 159 6.22 -0.08 -10.06
CA ASN A 159 7.18 -1.05 -9.54
C ASN A 159 8.16 -1.40 -10.66
N ILE A 160 9.45 -1.31 -10.38
CA ILE A 160 10.53 -1.59 -11.32
C ILE A 160 11.41 -2.77 -10.88
N ALA A 161 11.13 -3.33 -9.69
CA ALA A 161 11.70 -4.60 -9.31
C ALA A 161 10.72 -5.40 -8.45
N LYS A 162 10.87 -6.73 -8.49
CA LYS A 162 10.15 -7.70 -7.67
C LYS A 162 11.14 -8.78 -7.25
N ALA A 163 11.11 -9.18 -5.98
CA ALA A 163 11.85 -10.34 -5.49
C ALA A 163 10.91 -11.23 -4.68
N ASN A 164 10.94 -12.54 -4.96
CA ASN A 164 10.16 -13.56 -4.26
C ASN A 164 11.10 -14.48 -3.48
N TYR A 165 10.83 -14.62 -2.20
CA TYR A 165 11.59 -15.45 -1.28
C TYR A 165 10.68 -16.52 -0.68
N GLN A 166 11.15 -17.76 -0.67
CA GLN A 166 10.40 -18.90 -0.12
C GLN A 166 11.17 -19.57 1.00
N SER A 167 10.44 -20.07 1.99
CA SER A 167 11.02 -20.82 3.10
C SER A 167 11.49 -22.19 2.61
N LYS A 168 12.71 -22.57 3.00
CA LYS A 168 13.26 -23.93 2.84
C LYS A 168 13.87 -24.32 4.18
N GLY A 169 13.03 -24.88 5.06
CA GLY A 169 13.36 -25.06 6.48
C GLY A 169 13.33 -23.72 7.22
N ASP A 170 14.31 -23.47 8.10
CA ASP A 170 14.36 -22.27 8.96
C ASP A 170 14.93 -21.02 8.27
N LYS A 171 15.03 -21.04 6.94
CA LYS A 171 15.66 -19.99 6.14
C LYS A 171 14.81 -19.65 4.93
N MET A 172 14.86 -18.39 4.54
CA MET A 172 14.30 -17.90 3.28
C MET A 172 15.35 -17.91 2.19
N TYR A 173 14.96 -18.33 0.99
CA TYR A 173 15.81 -18.35 -0.20
C TYR A 173 15.15 -17.51 -1.29
N LEU A 174 15.95 -16.71 -2.00
CA LEU A 174 15.49 -16.05 -3.22
C LEU A 174 15.14 -17.12 -4.26
N GLU A 175 13.88 -17.16 -4.67
CA GLU A 175 13.38 -18.09 -5.68
C GLU A 175 13.33 -17.43 -7.06
N ASP A 176 12.78 -16.21 -7.13
CA ASP A 176 12.68 -15.44 -8.36
C ASP A 176 12.95 -13.96 -8.11
N SER A 177 13.51 -13.29 -9.12
CA SER A 177 13.64 -11.83 -9.12
C SER A 177 13.45 -11.28 -10.53
N TRP A 178 12.79 -10.14 -10.61
CA TRP A 178 12.58 -9.42 -11.85
C TRP A 178 12.95 -7.94 -11.66
N TYR A 179 13.59 -7.37 -12.67
CA TYR A 179 13.95 -5.95 -12.75
C TYR A 179 13.50 -5.41 -14.10
N ASP A 180 13.05 -4.16 -14.13
CA ASP A 180 12.68 -3.48 -15.36
C ASP A 180 13.92 -3.31 -16.26
N PRO A 181 13.96 -3.97 -17.45
CA PRO A 181 15.10 -3.85 -18.36
C PRO A 181 15.19 -2.47 -19.01
N GLY A 182 14.17 -1.61 -18.90
CA GLY A 182 14.29 -0.21 -19.30
C GLY A 182 15.09 0.64 -18.31
N VAL A 183 15.33 0.13 -17.10
CA VAL A 183 16.00 0.87 -16.00
C VAL A 183 17.31 0.21 -15.58
N PHE A 184 17.31 -1.12 -15.43
CA PHE A 184 18.46 -1.90 -14.98
C PHE A 184 19.02 -2.69 -16.16
N ASN A 185 20.05 -2.13 -16.81
CA ASN A 185 20.79 -2.75 -17.92
C ASN A 185 22.27 -2.93 -17.57
#